data_AF-A0A527ZY19-F1
#
_entry.id   AF-A0A527ZY19-F1
#
_cell.length_a   1.000
_cell.length_b   1.000
_cell.length_c   1.000
_cell.angle_alpha   90.00
_cell.angle_beta   90.00
_cell.angle_gamma   90.00
#
_symmetry.space_group_name_H-M   'P 1'
#
loop_
_entity.id
_entity.type
_entity.pdbx_description
1 polymer ?
#
loop_
_entity_poly.entity_id
_entity_poly.type
_entity_poly.pdbx_seq_one_letter_code
_entity_poly.pdbx_strand_id
1 'polypeptide(L)' 'MTKDGNEMGINTRLAHSGNNPHDYFGFVNPPVVHASTVLYPNAATMAARSQKYTYGTRGTPTTDALASAIDGLEGSAGT' A
#
# COMPACT_ATOMS: atom_id res chain seq x y z
N MET A 1 6.80 -3.15 -21.49
CA MET A 1 7.85 -3.57 -20.54
C MET A 1 7.97 -2.51 -19.47
N THR A 2 7.22 -2.64 -18.39
CA THR A 2 7.46 -1.89 -17.15
C THR A 2 8.73 -2.48 -16.54
N LYS A 3 9.80 -1.68 -16.48
CA LYS A 3 11.04 -2.09 -15.80
C LYS A 3 10.72 -2.38 -14.34
N ASP A 4 11.33 -3.43 -13.80
CA ASP A 4 11.27 -3.71 -12.37
C ASP A 4 11.78 -2.48 -11.60
N GLY A 5 11.12 -2.13 -10.50
CA GLY A 5 11.41 -0.89 -9.77
C GLY A 5 12.87 -0.73 -9.34
N ASN A 6 13.62 -1.83 -9.27
CA ASN A 6 15.03 -1.87 -8.93
C ASN A 6 15.95 -1.43 -10.08
N GLU A 7 15.49 -1.47 -11.33
CA GLU A 7 16.22 -0.97 -12.52
C GLU A 7 16.00 0.53 -12.77
N MET A 8 15.11 1.16 -12.01
CA MET A 8 14.84 2.60 -12.10
C MET A 8 15.83 3.41 -11.25
N GLY A 9 16.16 4.61 -11.71
CA GLY A 9 17.01 5.54 -10.96
C GLY A 9 16.41 5.92 -9.60
N ILE A 10 17.26 6.25 -8.63
CA ILE A 10 16.85 6.53 -7.24
C ILE A 10 15.79 7.64 -7.14
N ASN A 11 15.90 8.70 -7.95
CA ASN A 11 14.93 9.80 -7.96
C ASN A 11 13.54 9.35 -8.45
N THR A 12 13.49 8.46 -9.43
CA THR A 12 12.24 7.89 -9.93
C THR A 12 11.60 7.00 -8.87
N ARG A 13 12.41 6.20 -8.18
CA ARG A 13 11.93 5.38 -7.06
C ARG A 13 11.39 6.24 -5.93
N LEU A 14 12.10 7.31 -5.55
CA LEU A 14 11.65 8.23 -4.50
C LEU A 14 10.28 8.87 -4.83
N ALA A 15 10.04 9.20 -6.10
CA ALA A 15 8.79 9.85 -6.51
C ALA A 15 7.61 8.90 -6.72
N HIS A 16 7.85 7.63 -7.07
CA HIS A 16 6.80 6.71 -7.54
C HIS A 16 6.63 5.43 -6.72
N SER A 17 7.57 5.09 -5.83
CA SER A 17 7.48 3.85 -5.04
C SER A 17 6.29 3.90 -4.07
N GLY A 18 5.67 2.74 -3.83
CA GLY A 18 4.54 2.60 -2.92
C GLY A 18 3.20 3.12 -3.45
N ASN A 19 3.17 3.86 -4.58
CA ASN A 19 1.94 4.36 -5.18
C ASN A 19 1.67 3.74 -6.55
N ASN A 20 0.50 3.14 -6.72
CA ASN A 20 -0.02 2.70 -8.01
C ASN A 20 -1.36 3.41 -8.29
N PRO A 21 -1.38 4.45 -9.13
CA PRO A 21 -2.60 5.21 -9.45
C PRO A 21 -3.76 4.35 -9.96
N HIS A 22 -3.49 3.21 -10.61
CA HIS A 22 -4.54 2.34 -11.14
C HIS A 22 -5.34 1.63 -10.05
N ASP A 23 -4.76 1.45 -8.86
CA ASP A 23 -5.48 0.91 -7.70
C ASP A 23 -6.47 1.94 -7.12
N TYR A 24 -6.34 3.20 -7.53
CA TYR A 24 -7.12 4.33 -7.06
C TYR A 24 -7.72 5.12 -8.24
N PHE A 25 -8.35 4.43 -9.18
CA PHE A 25 -9.13 5.02 -10.29
C PHE A 25 -8.34 6.00 -11.18
N GLY A 26 -7.01 5.89 -11.23
CA GLY A 26 -6.14 6.75 -12.05
C GLY A 26 -5.83 8.10 -11.42
N PHE A 27 -6.18 8.33 -10.15
CA PHE A 27 -5.74 9.53 -9.44
C PHE A 27 -4.23 9.47 -9.19
N VAL A 28 -3.51 10.50 -9.65
CA VAL A 28 -2.05 10.60 -9.51
C VAL A 28 -1.64 10.63 -8.04
N ASN A 29 -2.35 11.42 -7.24
CA ASN A 29 -2.12 11.49 -5.81
C ASN A 29 -2.87 10.34 -5.12
N PRO A 30 -2.18 9.52 -4.31
CA PRO A 30 -2.85 8.44 -3.59
C PRO A 30 -3.84 9.03 -2.58
N PRO A 31 -5.00 8.39 -2.37
CA PRO A 31 -5.96 8.85 -1.38
C PRO A 31 -5.39 8.69 0.04
N VAL A 32 -5.69 9.66 0.89
CA VAL A 32 -5.31 9.61 2.30
C VAL A 32 -6.43 8.94 3.10
N VAL A 33 -6.17 7.74 3.62
CA VAL A 33 -7.16 6.94 4.34
C VAL A 33 -7.11 7.24 5.84
N HIS A 34 -7.87 8.25 6.27
CA HIS A 34 -8.06 8.60 7.68
C HIS A 34 -9.24 7.83 8.29
N ALA A 35 -9.04 6.53 8.57
CA ALA A 35 -10.08 5.68 9.15
C ALA A 35 -9.55 4.85 10.32
N SER A 36 -10.34 4.74 11.39
CA SER A 36 -10.06 3.84 12.50
C SER A 36 -10.69 2.46 12.29
N THR A 37 -11.87 2.37 11.66
CA THR A 37 -12.60 1.11 11.49
C THR A 37 -12.85 0.79 10.01
N VAL A 38 -12.78 -0.49 9.65
CA VAL A 38 -13.00 -0.98 8.27
C VAL A 38 -14.23 -1.90 8.24
N LEU A 39 -15.12 -1.69 7.28
CA LEU A 39 -16.28 -2.54 7.09
C LEU A 39 -15.87 -3.91 6.57
N TYR A 40 -16.51 -4.95 7.11
CA TYR A 40 -16.46 -6.28 6.52
C TYR A 40 -17.54 -6.43 5.45
N PRO A 41 -17.27 -7.17 4.36
CA PRO A 41 -18.28 -7.41 3.33
C PRO A 41 -19.43 -8.30 3.82
N ASN A 42 -19.18 -9.19 4.80
CA ASN A 42 -20.18 -10.06 5.40
C ASN A 42 -19.72 -10.60 6.77
N ALA A 43 -20.65 -11.19 7.52
CA ALA A 43 -20.40 -11.71 8.86
C ALA A 43 -19.43 -12.91 8.89
N ALA A 44 -19.39 -13.73 7.84
CA ALA A 44 -18.47 -14.88 7.76
C ALA A 44 -17.00 -14.40 7.65
N THR A 45 -16.71 -13.40 6.81
CA THR A 45 -15.39 -12.76 6.71
C THR A 45 -14.99 -12.11 8.04
N MET A 46 -15.94 -11.48 8.74
CA MET A 46 -15.70 -10.90 10.06
C MET A 46 -15.31 -11.98 11.09
N ALA A 47 -16.06 -13.08 11.14
CA ALA A 47 -15.79 -14.19 12.07
C ALA A 47 -14.42 -14.84 11.80
N ALA A 48 -14.08 -15.03 10.53
CA ALA A 48 -12.79 -15.60 10.10
C ALA A 48 -11.61 -14.62 10.17
N ARG A 49 -11.88 -13.31 10.32
CA ARG A 49 -10.87 -12.23 10.28
C ARG A 49 -9.98 -12.28 9.02
N SER A 50 -10.58 -12.61 7.88
CA SER A 50 -9.84 -12.94 6.65
C SER A 50 -9.68 -11.77 5.67
N GLN A 51 -9.99 -10.53 6.06
CA GLN A 51 -9.73 -9.34 5.24
C GLN A 51 -8.40 -8.68 5.62
N LYS A 52 -7.76 -8.03 4.64
CA LYS A 52 -6.45 -7.40 4.82
C LYS A 52 -6.44 -6.33 5.91
N TYR A 53 -7.41 -5.41 5.90
CA TYR A 53 -7.47 -4.29 6.85
C TYR A 53 -8.64 -4.47 7.81
N THR A 54 -8.37 -4.48 9.11
CA THR A 54 -9.43 -4.64 10.13
C THR A 54 -9.68 -3.36 10.94
N TYR A 55 -8.61 -2.61 11.20
CA TYR A 55 -8.64 -1.41 12.04
C TYR A 55 -7.43 -0.55 11.71
N GLY A 56 -7.57 0.78 11.73
CA GLY A 56 -6.55 1.72 11.25
C GLY A 56 -5.25 1.68 12.05
N THR A 57 -5.29 1.34 13.34
CA THR A 57 -4.06 1.17 14.14
C THR A 57 -3.25 -0.07 13.76
N ARG A 58 -3.84 -1.01 12.99
CA ARG A 58 -3.12 -2.18 12.45
C ARG A 58 -2.57 -1.94 11.05
N GLY A 59 -2.84 -0.78 10.46
CA GLY A 59 -2.44 -0.43 9.10
C GLY A 59 -3.61 0.06 8.27
N THR A 60 -3.31 0.96 7.35
CA THR A 60 -4.20 1.47 6.31
C THR A 60 -3.50 1.32 4.96
N PRO A 61 -4.23 1.40 3.83
CA PRO A 61 -3.60 1.44 2.52
C PRO A 61 -2.52 2.53 2.39
N THR A 62 -2.70 3.67 3.07
CA THR A 62 -1.72 4.75 3.09
C THR A 62 -0.44 4.38 3.84
N THR A 63 -0.54 3.70 4.99
CA THR A 63 0.66 3.28 5.73
C THR A 63 1.39 2.11 5.05
N ASP A 64 0.65 1.17 4.44
CA ASP A 64 1.24 0.06 3.67
C ASP A 64 2.01 0.57 2.46
N ALA A 65 1.46 1.56 1.74
CA ALA A 65 2.12 2.22 0.63
C ALA A 65 3.44 2.87 1.07
N LEU A 66 3.43 3.58 2.20
CA LEU A 66 4.63 4.20 2.77
C LEU A 66 5.67 3.15 3.17
N ALA A 67 5.27 2.09 3.86
CA ALA A 67 6.18 1.01 4.27
C ALA A 67 6.83 0.35 3.05
N SER A 68 6.03 0.01 2.03
CA SER A 68 6.52 -0.59 0.78
C SER A 68 7.50 0.33 0.04
N ALA A 69 7.28 1.66 0.06
CA ALA A 69 8.19 2.62 -0.54
C ALA A 69 9.53 2.66 0.21
N ILE A 70 9.51 2.68 1.55
CA ILE A 70 10.71 2.68 2.39
C ILE A 70 11.49 1.38 2.20
N ASP A 71 10.82 0.22 2.30
CA ASP A 71 11.44 -1.09 2.09
C ASP A 71 12.11 -1.17 0.71
N GLY A 72 11.41 -0.67 -0.30
CA GLY A 72 11.92 -0.56 -1.65
C GLY A 72 13.15 0.32 -1.75
N LEU A 73 13.23 1.45 -1.03
CA LEU A 73 14.38 2.37 -1.05
C LEU A 73 15.60 1.84 -0.29
N GLU A 74 15.38 1.23 0.87
CA GLU A 74 16.44 0.64 1.71
C GLU A 74 17.04 -0.63 1.09
N GLY A 75 16.43 -1.16 0.02
CA GLY A 75 16.91 -2.37 -0.64
C GLY A 75 16.74 -3.60 0.25
N SER A 76 15.72 -3.61 1.12
CA SER A 76 15.40 -4.75 1.98
C SER A 76 15.02 -5.95 1.12
N ALA A 77 16.00 -6.78 0.83
CA ALA A 77 15.80 -8.09 0.27
C ALA A 77 15.30 -9.02 1.38
N GLY A 78 14.00 -8.97 1.66
CA GLY A 78 13.27 -10.00 2.42
C GLY A 78 13.77 -10.25 3.84
N THR A 79 13.08 -9.67 4.81
CA THR A 79 12.80 -10.33 6.09
C THR A 79 11.31 -10.58 6.21
#